data_AF-A0A2E8GYR1-F1
#
_entry.id   AF-A0A2E8GYR1-F1
#
_cell.length_a   1.000
_cell.length_b   1.000
_cell.length_c   1.000
_cell.angle_alpha   90.00
_cell.angle_beta   90.00
_cell.angle_gamma   90.00
#
_symmetry.space_group_name_H-M   'P 1'
#
loop_
_entity.id
_entity.type
_entity.pdbx_description
1 polymer ?
#
loop_
_entity_poly.entity_id
_entity_poly.type
_entity_poly.pdbx_seq_one_letter_code
_entity_poly.pdbx_strand_id
1 'polypeptide(L)'
;MNVKIEIDPGVCGFLATARVSTEDQQAVDIEVTSKCELVTTLGELWKKEAPIDGYQELGPEESVVLKTARTLLQIKGCCEACVVPAGVSKAVQVATGLALPKNVAMTMTVD
;
A
#
# COMPACT_ATOMS: atom_id res chain seq x y z
N MET A 1 4.54 -7.36 -14.74
CA MET A 1 4.49 -5.89 -14.59
C MET A 1 5.21 -5.46 -13.33
N ASN A 2 5.79 -4.26 -13.30
CA ASN A 2 6.42 -3.68 -12.11
C ASN A 2 5.98 -2.22 -11.97
N VAL A 3 5.36 -1.88 -10.84
CA VAL A 3 4.81 -0.55 -10.53
C VAL A 3 5.56 0.02 -9.33
N LYS A 4 6.17 1.18 -9.51
CA LYS A 4 6.77 1.97 -8.42
C LYS A 4 5.80 3.06 -8.01
N ILE A 5 5.56 3.23 -6.72
CA ILE A 5 4.84 4.35 -6.14
C ILE A 5 5.67 5.04 -5.06
N GLU A 6 5.66 6.37 -5.06
CA GLU A 6 6.26 7.22 -4.03
C GLU A 6 5.12 7.95 -3.32
N ILE A 7 5.11 7.87 -2.00
CA ILE A 7 3.99 8.30 -1.17
C ILE A 7 4.51 9.28 -0.12
N ASP A 8 3.97 10.49 -0.16
CA ASP A 8 4.10 11.46 0.92
C ASP A 8 2.97 11.23 1.94
N PRO A 9 3.27 10.76 3.16
CA PRO A 9 2.26 10.48 4.16
C PRO A 9 1.72 11.73 4.87
N GLY A 10 2.25 12.92 4.56
CA GLY A 10 1.87 14.18 5.20
C GLY A 10 2.78 14.53 6.39
N VAL A 11 2.18 15.06 7.46
CA VAL A 11 2.90 15.77 8.54
C VAL A 11 4.01 14.97 9.25
N CYS A 12 3.94 13.63 9.24
CA CYS A 12 5.01 12.82 9.85
C CYS A 12 6.31 12.82 9.02
N GLY A 13 6.24 13.17 7.74
CA GLY A 13 7.41 13.32 6.84
C GLY A 13 8.15 12.03 6.49
N PHE A 14 7.64 10.86 6.91
CA PHE A 14 8.27 9.57 6.64
C PHE A 14 7.91 9.04 5.26
N LEU A 15 8.45 9.67 4.20
CA LEU A 15 8.26 9.25 2.81
C LEU A 15 8.39 7.73 2.66
N ALA A 16 7.46 7.14 1.91
CA ALA A 16 7.46 5.73 1.59
C ALA A 16 7.61 5.53 0.09
N THR A 17 8.42 4.55 -0.30
CA THR A 17 8.47 4.04 -1.67
C THR A 17 8.04 2.59 -1.64
N ALA A 18 7.11 2.20 -2.50
CA ALA A 18 6.74 0.81 -2.69
C ALA A 18 6.97 0.37 -4.14
N ARG A 19 7.36 -0.89 -4.31
CA ARG A 19 7.39 -1.58 -5.59
C ARG A 19 6.42 -2.76 -5.53
N VAL A 20 5.59 -2.85 -6.55
CA VAL A 20 4.59 -3.89 -6.69
C VAL A 20 4.85 -4.62 -8.00
N SER A 21 5.11 -5.92 -7.93
CA SER A 21 5.48 -6.73 -9.08
C SER A 21 4.60 -7.96 -9.20
N THR A 22 4.41 -8.39 -10.44
CA THR A 22 3.66 -9.60 -10.78
C THR A 22 4.16 -10.13 -12.12
N GLU A 23 4.20 -11.44 -12.30
CA GLU A 23 4.57 -12.07 -13.58
C GLU A 23 3.34 -12.36 -14.44
N ASP A 24 2.18 -12.57 -13.83
CA ASP A 24 0.94 -13.06 -14.45
C ASP A 24 -0.23 -12.08 -14.39
N GLN A 25 -0.02 -10.89 -13.80
CA GLN A 25 -1.05 -9.87 -13.53
C GLN A 25 -2.07 -10.26 -12.46
N GLN A 26 -1.81 -11.30 -11.66
CA GLN A 26 -2.69 -11.71 -10.56
C GLN A 26 -1.93 -11.94 -9.25
N ALA A 27 -0.88 -12.76 -9.27
CA ALA A 27 -0.03 -13.03 -8.12
C ALA A 27 0.96 -11.87 -7.92
N VAL A 28 0.84 -11.17 -6.80
CA VAL A 28 1.53 -9.90 -6.55
C VAL A 28 2.48 -9.98 -5.37
N ASP A 29 3.69 -9.50 -5.58
CA ASP A 29 4.70 -9.22 -4.55
C ASP A 29 4.78 -7.73 -4.25
N ILE A 30 5.02 -7.38 -2.99
CA ILE A 30 5.11 -6.00 -2.51
C ILE A 30 6.40 -5.81 -1.72
N GLU A 31 7.20 -4.82 -2.12
CA GLU A 31 8.36 -4.34 -1.38
C GLU A 31 8.14 -2.89 -0.96
N VAL A 32 8.52 -2.55 0.27
CA VAL A 32 8.33 -1.19 0.82
C VAL A 32 9.61 -0.71 1.48
N THR A 33 9.91 0.58 1.32
CA THR A 33 10.99 1.27 2.00
C THR A 33 10.46 2.57 2.59
N SER A 34 10.66 2.77 3.89
CA SER A 34 10.34 4.01 4.60
C SER A 34 11.20 4.14 5.86
N LYS A 35 11.29 5.35 6.40
CA LYS A 35 11.84 5.59 7.75
C LYS A 35 10.81 5.35 8.85
N CYS A 36 9.53 5.15 8.52
CA CYS A 36 8.50 4.79 9.50
C CYS A 36 8.58 3.29 9.81
N GLU A 37 8.90 2.94 11.06
CA GLU A 37 9.03 1.54 11.51
C GLU A 37 7.74 0.72 11.28
N LEU A 38 6.57 1.35 11.41
CA LEU A 38 5.29 0.69 11.16
C LEU A 38 5.08 0.40 9.67
N VAL A 39 5.45 1.32 8.78
CA VAL A 39 5.39 1.10 7.33
C VAL A 39 6.36 -0.01 6.91
N THR A 40 7.56 -0.04 7.49
CA THR A 40 8.52 -1.13 7.26
C THR A 40 7.94 -2.46 7.74
N THR A 41 7.30 -2.47 8.91
CA THR A 41 6.61 -3.67 9.44
C THR A 41 5.48 -4.11 8.51
N LEU A 42 4.70 -3.18 7.94
CA LEU A 42 3.67 -3.51 6.94
C LEU A 42 4.28 -4.16 5.71
N GLY A 43 5.40 -3.66 5.20
CA GLY A 43 6.12 -4.28 4.09
C GLY A 43 6.48 -5.74 4.38
N GLU A 44 7.01 -6.02 5.57
CA GLU A 44 7.34 -7.39 6.00
C GLU A 44 6.10 -8.27 6.18
N LEU A 45 4.97 -7.72 6.62
CA LEU A 45 3.72 -8.46 6.75
C LEU A 45 3.14 -8.78 5.36
N TRP A 46 3.06 -7.81 4.46
CA TRP A 46 2.59 -8.05 3.08
C TRP A 46 3.48 -9.04 2.34
N LYS A 47 4.80 -9.02 2.58
CA LYS A 47 5.73 -10.01 2.04
C LYS A 47 5.47 -11.43 2.57
N LYS A 48 4.98 -11.58 3.80
CA LYS A 48 4.60 -12.90 4.35
C LYS A 48 3.28 -13.41 3.79
N GLU A 49 2.38 -12.52 3.42
CA GLU A 49 1.11 -12.85 2.76
C GLU A 49 1.29 -13.06 1.23
N ALA A 50 2.50 -12.85 0.70
CA ALA A 50 2.78 -13.00 -0.71
C ALA A 50 2.80 -14.48 -1.17
N PRO A 51 2.36 -14.78 -2.41
CA PRO A 51 1.80 -13.84 -3.36
C PRO A 51 0.36 -13.44 -3.00
N ILE A 52 0.09 -12.13 -3.04
CA ILE A 52 -1.26 -11.59 -2.82
C ILE A 52 -2.05 -11.71 -4.13
N ASP A 53 -3.28 -12.21 -4.09
CA ASP A 53 -4.17 -12.21 -5.26
C ASP A 53 -4.71 -10.79 -5.47
N GLY A 54 -4.15 -10.08 -6.46
CA GLY A 54 -4.52 -8.70 -6.73
C GLY A 54 -5.93 -8.51 -7.32
N TYR A 55 -6.63 -9.57 -7.74
CA TYR A 55 -8.05 -9.49 -8.09
C TYR A 55 -8.94 -9.54 -6.85
N GLN A 56 -8.57 -10.34 -5.84
CA GLN A 56 -9.27 -10.35 -4.56
C GLN A 56 -9.12 -9.02 -3.80
N GLU A 57 -8.07 -8.25 -4.05
CA GLU A 57 -7.89 -6.90 -3.49
C GLU A 57 -8.99 -5.89 -3.90
N LEU A 58 -9.79 -6.19 -4.92
CA LEU A 58 -10.98 -5.42 -5.33
C LEU A 58 -12.28 -6.25 -5.22
N GLY A 59 -12.21 -7.37 -4.50
CA GLY A 59 -13.35 -8.27 -4.28
C GLY A 59 -14.31 -7.78 -3.19
N PRO A 60 -15.35 -8.58 -2.89
CA PRO A 60 -16.30 -8.29 -1.82
C PRO A 60 -15.69 -8.45 -0.41
N GLU A 61 -14.63 -9.24 -0.29
CA GLU A 61 -13.88 -9.43 0.95
C GLU A 61 -12.93 -8.25 1.20
N GLU A 62 -12.53 -8.06 2.46
CA GLU A 62 -11.58 -7.02 2.80
C GLU A 62 -10.20 -7.31 2.20
N SER A 63 -9.64 -6.34 1.46
CA SER A 63 -8.29 -6.38 0.90
C SER A 63 -7.24 -6.78 1.97
N VAL A 64 -6.36 -7.71 1.61
CA VAL A 64 -5.23 -8.17 2.44
C VAL A 64 -4.33 -6.99 2.79
N VAL A 65 -4.05 -6.10 1.82
CA VAL A 65 -3.21 -4.92 2.03
C VAL A 65 -3.82 -4.01 3.11
N LEU A 66 -5.10 -3.68 2.98
CA LEU A 66 -5.79 -2.76 3.88
C LEU A 66 -6.09 -3.39 5.25
N LYS A 67 -6.51 -4.64 5.30
CA LYS A 67 -6.78 -5.40 6.53
C LYS A 67 -5.55 -5.52 7.42
N THR A 68 -4.41 -5.87 6.81
CA THR A 68 -3.12 -5.96 7.49
C THR A 68 -2.71 -4.61 8.07
N ALA A 69 -2.88 -3.54 7.28
CA ALA A 69 -2.59 -2.18 7.72
C ALA A 69 -3.46 -1.73 8.90
N ARG A 70 -4.78 -1.91 8.78
CA ARG A 70 -5.73 -1.55 9.83
C ARG A 70 -5.39 -2.22 11.15
N THR A 71 -5.15 -3.53 11.12
CA THR A 71 -4.81 -4.31 12.32
C THR A 71 -3.58 -3.76 13.02
N LEU A 72 -2.48 -3.51 12.28
CA LEU A 72 -1.25 -3.01 12.89
C LEU A 72 -1.38 -1.56 13.39
N LEU A 73 -1.93 -0.67 12.56
CA LEU A 73 -1.97 0.76 12.84
C LEU A 73 -2.90 1.09 14.02
N GLN A 74 -4.01 0.36 14.17
CA GLN A 74 -4.91 0.50 15.32
C GLN A 74 -4.24 0.03 16.62
N ILE A 75 -3.58 -1.13 16.62
CA ILE A 75 -2.93 -1.68 17.82
C ILE A 75 -1.77 -0.78 18.30
N LYS A 76 -1.02 -0.20 17.35
CA LYS A 76 0.16 0.62 17.65
C LYS A 76 -0.17 2.09 17.89
N GLY A 77 -1.42 2.52 17.72
CA GLY A 77 -1.86 3.88 18.02
C GLY A 77 -1.21 4.97 17.15
N CYS A 78 -0.82 4.65 15.92
CA CYS A 78 -0.30 5.64 14.95
C CYS A 78 -1.44 6.30 14.16
N CYS A 79 -1.13 6.97 13.05
CA CYS A 79 -2.14 7.43 12.10
C CYS A 79 -2.84 6.21 11.45
N GLU A 80 -3.97 5.77 12.02
CA GLU A 80 -4.86 4.77 11.41
C GLU A 80 -5.17 5.12 9.93
N ALA A 81 -5.32 6.42 9.66
CA ALA A 81 -5.53 6.97 8.33
C ALA A 81 -4.24 7.26 7.54
N CYS A 82 -3.12 6.58 7.86
CA CYS A 82 -1.91 6.67 7.03
C CYS A 82 -2.27 6.35 5.58
N VAL A 83 -1.80 7.16 4.63
CA VAL A 83 -2.14 6.98 3.21
C VAL A 83 -1.23 6.01 2.48
N VAL A 84 -0.19 5.50 3.14
CA VAL A 84 0.71 4.49 2.57
C VAL A 84 -0.01 3.21 2.14
N PRO A 85 -0.86 2.56 2.98
CA PRO A 85 -1.61 1.38 2.57
C PRO A 85 -2.54 1.63 1.39
N ALA A 86 -3.21 2.79 1.34
CA ALA A 86 -4.08 3.16 0.23
C ALA A 86 -3.28 3.32 -1.08
N GLY A 87 -2.10 3.96 -1.02
CA GLY A 87 -1.19 4.06 -2.15
C GLY A 87 -0.69 2.70 -2.65
N VAL A 88 -0.32 1.81 -1.73
CA VAL A 88 0.10 0.44 -2.06
C VAL A 88 -1.04 -0.35 -2.72
N SER A 89 -2.25 -0.29 -2.17
CA SER A 89 -3.44 -0.92 -2.77
C SER A 89 -3.69 -0.40 -4.20
N LYS A 90 -3.52 0.90 -4.44
CA LYS A 90 -3.59 1.46 -5.81
C LYS A 90 -2.49 0.92 -6.72
N ALA A 91 -1.27 0.76 -6.22
CA ALA A 91 -0.19 0.16 -7.00
C ALA A 91 -0.46 -1.32 -7.35
N VAL A 92 -1.09 -2.08 -6.45
CA VAL A 92 -1.58 -3.45 -6.75
C VAL A 92 -2.59 -3.43 -7.89
N GLN A 93 -3.61 -2.57 -7.82
CA GLN A 93 -4.62 -2.46 -8.89
C GLN A 93 -4.01 -2.09 -10.24
N VAL A 94 -2.98 -1.24 -10.27
CA VAL A 94 -2.26 -0.91 -11.51
C VAL A 94 -1.42 -2.11 -11.98
N ALA A 95 -0.72 -2.79 -11.08
CA ALA A 95 0.14 -3.92 -11.42
C ALA A 95 -0.64 -5.11 -12.01
N THR A 96 -1.88 -5.31 -11.57
CA THR A 96 -2.80 -6.35 -12.06
C THR A 96 -3.68 -5.92 -13.23
N GLY A 97 -3.48 -4.71 -13.77
CA GLY A 97 -4.25 -4.22 -14.92
C GLY A 97 -5.70 -3.84 -14.60
N LEU A 98 -6.10 -3.83 -13.32
CA LEU A 98 -7.42 -3.38 -12.87
C LEU A 98 -7.59 -1.85 -12.88
N ALA A 99 -6.47 -1.10 -12.90
CA ALA A 99 -6.47 0.35 -12.96
C ALA A 99 -5.36 0.88 -13.88
N LEU A 100 -5.58 2.08 -14.42
CA LEU A 100 -4.56 2.80 -15.19
C LEU A 100 -3.65 3.64 -14.28
N PRO A 101 -2.35 3.79 -14.61
CA PRO A 101 -1.44 4.60 -13.82
C PRO A 101 -1.76 6.09 -13.96
N LYS A 102 -2.06 6.74 -12.83
CA LYS A 102 -2.20 8.20 -12.73
C LYS A 102 -1.86 8.65 -11.32
N ASN A 103 -1.14 9.76 -11.21
CA ASN A 103 -0.80 10.36 -9.90
C ASN A 103 -2.07 10.77 -9.15
N VAL A 104 -2.10 10.47 -7.85
CA VAL A 104 -3.12 10.90 -6.89
C VAL A 104 -2.44 11.77 -5.85
N ALA A 105 -3.03 12.90 -5.50
CA ALA A 105 -2.47 13.84 -4.54
C ALA A 105 -3.58 14.39 -3.63
N MET A 106 -3.22 14.77 -2.42
CA MET A 106 -4.08 15.48 -1.47
C MET A 106 -3.48 16.84 -1.16
N THR A 107 -4.33 17.82 -0.89
CA THR A 107 -3.92 19.15 -0.44
C THR A 107 -4.81 19.53 0.74
N MET A 108 -4.20 20.09 1.79
CA MET A 108 -4.89 20.44 3.04
C MET A 108 -4.54 21.86 3.44
N THR A 109 -5.53 22.59 3.97
CA THR A 109 -5.39 23.93 4.57
C THR A 109 -6.15 23.95 5.90
N VAL A 110 -5.76 24.85 6.81
CA VAL A 110 -6.51 25.15 8.03
C VAL A 110 -6.94 26.61 7.92
N ASP A 111 -8.25 26.84 7.99
CA ASP A 111 -8.86 28.17 7.91
C ASP A 111 -9.23 28.70 9.31
#